data_AF-A0A9W5QM23-F1
#
_entry.id   AF-A0A9W5QM23-F1
#
_cell.length_a   1.000
_cell.length_b   1.000
_cell.length_c   1.000
_cell.angle_alpha   90.00
_cell.angle_beta   90.00
_cell.angle_gamma   90.00
#
_symmetry.space_group_name_H-M   'P 1'
#
loop_
_entity.id
_entity.type
_entity.pdbx_description
1 polymer ?
#
loop_
_entity_poly.entity_id
_entity_poly.type
_entity_poly.pdbx_seq_one_letter_code
_entity_poly.pdbx_strand_id
1 'polypeptide(L)'
;MLTKSQYERFAADKQCIERALTMWKEWMCKKKTYTDELAAQGTMYVVNHMKLRDHQVSVIFDFFDEYLTLLDHGEEQAEAFYKTIMRM
;
A
#
# COMPACT_ATOMS: atom_id res chain seq x y z
N MET A 1 3.63 -23.72 10.05
CA MET A 1 2.83 -23.13 11.15
C MET A 1 3.51 -21.82 11.54
N LEU A 2 2.83 -20.68 11.42
CA LEU A 2 3.40 -19.40 11.85
C LEU A 2 3.45 -19.36 13.38
N THR A 3 4.52 -18.79 13.93
CA THR A 3 4.57 -18.49 15.36
C THR A 3 3.61 -17.33 15.68
N LYS A 4 3.15 -17.22 16.93
CA LYS A 4 2.28 -16.11 17.38
C LYS A 4 2.86 -14.74 17.00
N SER A 5 4.16 -14.55 17.18
CA SER A 5 4.86 -13.30 16.83
C SER A 5 4.83 -13.01 15.33
N GLN A 6 4.98 -14.03 14.48
CA GLN A 6 4.87 -13.85 13.03
C GLN A 6 3.44 -13.48 12.62
N TYR A 7 2.43 -14.11 13.23
CA TYR A 7 1.03 -13.77 12.96
C TYR A 7 0.69 -12.33 13.35
N GLU A 8 1.10 -11.90 14.55
CA GLU A 8 0.91 -10.52 15.01
C GLU A 8 1.62 -9.50 14.12
N ARG A 9 2.83 -9.84 13.63
CA ARG A 9 3.56 -9.00 12.68
C ARG A 9 2.83 -8.90 11.33
N PHE A 10 2.38 -10.03 10.78
CA PHE A 10 1.59 -10.05 9.55
C PHE A 10 0.30 -9.23 9.68
N ALA A 11 -0.42 -9.36 10.79
CA ALA A 11 -1.62 -8.57 11.05
C ALA A 11 -1.33 -7.06 11.13
N ALA A 12 -0.23 -6.68 11.79
CA ALA A 12 0.21 -5.29 11.86
C ALA A 12 0.62 -4.73 10.48
N ASP A 13 1.27 -5.54 9.65
CA ASP A 13 1.67 -5.15 8.30
C ASP A 13 0.44 -4.99 7.40
N LYS A 14 -0.56 -5.87 7.47
CA LYS A 14 -1.83 -5.70 6.75
C LYS A 14 -2.56 -4.42 7.12
N GLN A 15 -2.70 -4.15 8.42
CA GLN A 15 -3.35 -2.92 8.89
C GLN A 15 -2.58 -1.67 8.43
N CYS A 16 -1.24 -1.79 8.34
CA CYS A 16 -0.40 -0.72 7.81
C CYS A 16 -0.67 -0.48 6.32
N ILE A 17 -0.71 -1.55 5.51
CA ILE A 17 -1.02 -1.49 4.08
C ILE A 17 -2.41 -0.92 3.82
N GLU A 18 -3.43 -1.38 4.55
CA GLU A 18 -4.81 -0.89 4.42
C GLU A 18 -4.87 0.63 4.66
N ARG A 19 -4.30 1.10 5.76
CA ARG A 19 -4.26 2.54 6.08
C ARG A 19 -3.48 3.34 5.06
N ALA A 20 -2.36 2.80 4.58
CA ALA A 20 -1.52 3.42 3.57
C ALA A 20 -2.28 3.58 2.25
N LEU A 21 -2.95 2.53 1.79
CA LEU A 21 -3.73 2.54 0.57
C LEU A 21 -4.93 3.49 0.66
N THR A 22 -5.65 3.51 1.78
CA THR A 22 -6.75 4.47 2.01
C THR A 22 -6.25 5.90 1.91
N MET A 23 -5.16 6.24 2.61
CA MET A 23 -4.60 7.59 2.59
C MET A 23 -4.10 7.98 1.18
N TRP A 24 -3.47 7.04 0.47
CA TRP A 24 -3.04 7.25 -0.91
C TRP A 24 -4.23 7.56 -1.82
N LYS A 25 -5.29 6.74 -1.76
CA LYS A 25 -6.52 6.93 -2.55
C LYS A 25 -7.18 8.28 -2.24
N GLU A 26 -7.28 8.65 -0.96
CA GLU A 26 -7.81 9.95 -0.55
C GLU A 26 -6.98 11.14 -1.07
N TRP A 27 -5.66 10.99 -1.11
CA TRP A 27 -4.78 12.02 -1.68
C TRP A 27 -4.90 12.09 -3.21
N MET A 28 -4.99 10.94 -3.88
CA MET A 28 -5.17 10.83 -5.32
C MET A 28 -6.52 11.38 -5.78
N CYS A 29 -7.60 11.17 -5.02
CA CYS A 29 -8.92 11.74 -5.30
C CYS A 29 -8.93 13.27 -5.34
N LYS A 30 -7.95 13.94 -4.71
CA LYS A 30 -7.79 15.40 -4.76
C LYS A 30 -7.06 15.87 -6.02
N LYS A 31 -6.51 14.95 -6.82
CA LYS A 31 -5.82 15.25 -8.08
C LYS A 31 -6.81 15.20 -9.24
N LYS A 32 -6.59 16.06 -10.24
CA LYS A 32 -7.49 16.17 -11.39
C LYS A 32 -7.29 15.03 -12.40
N THR A 33 -6.12 14.41 -12.40
CA THR A 33 -5.71 13.38 -13.36
C THR A 33 -4.83 12.35 -12.65
N TYR A 34 -4.81 11.13 -13.19
CA TYR A 34 -3.84 10.11 -12.82
C TYR A 34 -2.60 10.22 -13.72
N THR A 35 -1.41 10.10 -13.13
CA THR A 35 -0.12 9.96 -13.80
C THR A 35 0.82 9.19 -12.86
N ASP A 36 1.77 8.45 -13.39
CA ASP A 36 2.73 7.66 -12.59
C ASP A 36 3.56 8.56 -11.65
N GLU A 37 3.89 9.78 -12.08
CA GLU A 37 4.59 10.75 -11.23
C GLU A 37 3.74 11.14 -10.01
N LEU A 38 2.45 11.46 -10.22
CA LEU A 38 1.52 11.72 -9.12
C LEU A 38 1.33 10.48 -8.24
N ALA A 39 1.26 9.29 -8.82
CA ALA A 39 1.14 8.04 -8.05
C ALA A 39 2.34 7.84 -7.12
N ALA A 40 3.56 8.03 -7.62
CA ALA A 40 4.80 7.99 -6.85
C ALA A 40 4.86 9.09 -5.79
N GLN A 41 4.45 10.32 -6.11
CA GLN A 41 4.33 11.40 -5.12
C GLN A 41 3.30 11.07 -4.04
N GLY A 42 2.21 10.39 -4.38
CA GLY A 42 1.22 9.89 -3.43
C GLY A 42 1.83 8.88 -2.47
N THR A 43 2.68 7.97 -2.95
CA THR A 43 3.41 7.01 -2.10
C THR A 43 4.33 7.74 -1.12
N MET A 44 5.08 8.74 -1.60
CA MET A 44 5.92 9.58 -0.75
C MET A 44 5.09 10.37 0.27
N TYR A 45 3.92 10.88 -0.13
CA TYR A 45 2.99 11.54 0.78
C TYR A 45 2.59 10.61 1.93
N VAL A 46 2.20 9.37 1.63
CA VAL A 46 1.83 8.37 2.65
C VAL A 46 2.97 8.09 3.61
N VAL A 47 4.17 7.80 3.09
CA VAL A 47 5.35 7.48 3.92
C VAL A 47 5.71 8.65 4.85
N ASN A 48 5.61 9.89 4.35
CA ASN A 48 5.92 11.08 5.13
C ASN A 48 4.86 11.44 6.19
N HIS A 49 3.60 11.03 5.99
CA HIS A 49 2.49 11.42 6.88
C HIS A 49 2.04 10.31 7.83
N MET A 50 2.44 9.06 7.57
CA MET A 50 2.21 7.95 8.48
C MET A 50 3.35 7.82 9.49
N LYS A 51 3.00 7.51 10.75
CA LYS A 51 3.99 7.10 11.76
C LYS A 51 4.34 5.63 11.53
N LEU A 52 5.38 5.40 10.74
CA LEU A 52 5.84 4.07 10.36
C LEU A 52 7.10 3.68 11.12
N ARG A 53 7.28 2.39 11.38
CA ARG A 53 8.56 1.81 11.79
C ARG A 53 9.39 1.49 10.55
N ASP A 54 10.71 1.38 10.67
CA ASP A 54 11.62 1.13 9.54
C ASP A 54 11.19 -0.05 8.66
N HIS A 55 10.76 -1.17 9.25
CA HIS A 55 10.26 -2.32 8.46
C HIS A 55 8.96 -2.01 7.73
N GLN A 56 8.08 -1.19 8.29
CA GLN A 56 6.79 -0.83 7.68
C GLN A 56 6.99 0.12 6.51
N VAL A 57 8.03 0.94 6.53
CA VAL A 57 8.44 1.76 5.38
C VAL A 57 8.80 0.84 4.21
N SER A 58 9.63 -0.20 4.44
CA SER A 58 9.95 -1.20 3.42
C SER A 58 8.68 -1.90 2.89
N VAL A 59 7.82 -2.39 3.79
CA VAL A 59 6.57 -3.07 3.41
C VAL A 59 5.67 -2.17 2.55
N ILE A 60 5.58 -0.88 2.87
CA ILE A 60 4.79 0.07 2.09
C ILE A 60 5.39 0.30 0.71
N PHE A 61 6.72 0.45 0.61
CA PHE A 61 7.36 0.60 -0.69
C PHE A 61 7.19 -0.64 -1.56
N ASP A 62 7.45 -1.83 -1.02
CA ASP A 62 7.28 -3.09 -1.73
C ASP A 62 5.82 -3.28 -2.19
N PHE A 63 4.86 -2.92 -1.33
CA PHE A 63 3.44 -2.96 -1.67
C PHE A 63 3.08 -1.99 -2.80
N PHE A 64 3.50 -0.73 -2.73
CA PHE A 64 3.14 0.27 -3.75
C PHE A 64 3.86 0.04 -5.07
N ASP A 65 5.08 -0.48 -5.09
CA ASP A 65 5.79 -0.82 -6.33
C ASP A 65 4.99 -1.83 -7.17
N GLU A 66 4.55 -2.92 -6.55
CA GLU A 66 3.71 -3.93 -7.20
C GLU A 66 2.30 -3.40 -7.48
N TYR A 67 1.66 -2.74 -6.50
CA TYR A 67 0.29 -2.24 -6.65
C TYR A 67 0.17 -1.25 -7.81
N LEU A 68 1.12 -0.32 -7.96
CA LEU A 68 1.11 0.68 -9.03
C LEU A 68 1.43 0.05 -10.39
N THR A 69 2.38 -0.88 -10.45
CA THR A 69 2.66 -1.66 -11.68
C THR A 69 1.40 -2.39 -12.16
N LEU A 70 0.66 -3.02 -11.24
CA LEU A 70 -0.59 -3.69 -11.57
C LEU A 70 -1.70 -2.70 -11.93
N LEU A 71 -1.71 -1.52 -11.34
CA LEU A 71 -2.70 -0.48 -11.63
C LEU A 71 -2.56 0.02 -13.09
N ASP A 72 -1.33 0.11 -13.61
CA ASP A 72 -1.06 0.46 -15.01
C ASP A 72 -1.55 -0.63 -15.98
N HIS A 73 -1.67 -1.88 -15.52
CA HIS A 73 -2.29 -2.98 -16.26
C HIS A 73 -3.82 -3.05 -16.08
N GLY A 74 -4.36 -2.38 -15.07
CA GLY A 74 -5.79 -2.22 -14.82
C GLY A 74 -6.16 -2.21 -13.33
N GLU A 75 -7.23 -1.49 -13.00
CA GLU A 75 -7.71 -1.37 -11.61
C GLU A 75 -8.11 -2.72 -11.00
N GLU A 76 -8.66 -3.63 -11.81
CA GLU A 76 -9.09 -4.95 -11.34
C GLU A 76 -7.89 -5.80 -10.86
N GLN A 77 -6.76 -5.71 -11.56
CA GLN A 77 -5.53 -6.43 -11.24
C GLN A 77 -4.94 -5.93 -9.92
N ALA A 78 -4.82 -4.61 -9.75
CA ALA A 78 -4.33 -4.00 -8.53
C ALA A 78 -5.24 -4.31 -7.32
N GLU A 79 -6.56 -4.27 -7.52
CA GLU A 79 -7.53 -4.59 -6.46
C GLU A 79 -7.54 -6.09 -6.11
N ALA A 80 -7.35 -6.98 -7.08
CA ALA A 80 -7.20 -8.42 -6.85
C ALA A 80 -5.94 -8.74 -6.04
N PHE A 81 -4.82 -8.07 -6.34
CA PHE A 81 -3.59 -8.17 -5.57
C PHE A 81 -3.78 -7.71 -4.11
N TYR A 82 -4.37 -6.52 -3.91
CA TYR A 82 -4.68 -6.01 -2.57
C TYR A 82 -5.54 -7.00 -1.76
N LYS A 83 -6.63 -7.50 -2.35
CA LYS A 83 -7.51 -8.49 -1.69
C LYS A 83 -6.80 -9.79 -1.35
N THR A 84 -5.84 -10.21 -2.17
CA THR A 84 -5.03 -11.39 -1.92
C THR A 84 -4.16 -11.20 -0.68
N ILE A 85 -3.45 -10.07 -0.56
CA ILE A 85 -2.67 -9.73 0.63
C ILE A 85 -3.56 -9.70 1.88
N MET A 86 -4.74 -9.08 1.80
CA MET A 86 -5.64 -9.01 2.96
C MET A 86 -6.15 -10.38 3.43
N ARG A 87 -6.27 -11.36 2.54
CA ARG A 87 -6.74 -12.72 2.86
C ARG A 87 -5.68 -13.65 3.45
N MET A 88 -4.38 -13.38 3.23
CA MET A 88 -3.25 -14.24 3.65
C MET A 88 -2.92 -14.14 5.13
#